data_AF-A0A191V8E2-F1
#
_entry.id   AF-A0A191V8E2-F1
#
_cell.length_a   1.000
_cell.length_b   1.000
_cell.length_c   1.000
_cell.angle_alpha   90.00
_cell.angle_beta   90.00
_cell.angle_gamma   90.00
#
_symmetry.space_group_name_H-M   'P 1'
#
loop_
_entity.id
_entity.type
_entity.pdbx_description
1 polymer ?
#
loop_
_entity_poly.entity_id
_entity_poly.type
_entity_poly.pdbx_seq_one_letter_code
_entity_poly.pdbx_strand_id
1 'polypeptide(L)'
;MPPSPTGPADADTYAAVCDHTHLFPGARCRVQGLPDPRGFAARPVPVDVDVRFSDGVIAYARLSTDGPADPVLVVAAYTTAAGTSIGGRGWVVRGTVLAGDEVELVLGGAAPV
;
A
#
# COMPACT_ATOMS: atom_id res chain seq x y z
N MET A 1 14.20 38.23 -3.82
CA MET A 1 13.84 37.27 -2.78
C MET A 1 13.72 35.92 -3.46
N PRO A 2 14.60 34.94 -3.22
CA PRO A 2 14.40 33.60 -3.77
C PRO A 2 13.23 32.92 -3.02
N PRO A 3 12.44 32.05 -3.66
CA PRO A 3 11.47 31.24 -2.93
C PRO A 3 12.22 30.26 -2.01
N SER A 4 11.77 30.18 -0.76
CA SER A 4 12.17 29.19 0.22
C SER A 4 11.97 27.77 -0.34
N PRO A 5 12.84 26.80 -0.03
CA PRO A 5 12.62 25.42 -0.43
C PRO A 5 11.32 24.93 0.21
N THR A 6 10.38 24.53 -0.63
CA THR A 6 9.16 23.79 -0.31
C THR A 6 9.50 22.67 0.68
N GLY A 7 8.63 22.48 1.68
CA GLY A 7 8.66 21.30 2.55
C GLY A 7 8.67 19.99 1.75
N PRO A 8 8.80 18.83 2.40
CA PRO A 8 8.85 17.55 1.70
C PRO A 8 7.67 17.51 0.73
N ALA A 9 7.96 17.27 -0.55
CA ALA A 9 6.95 17.14 -1.60
C ALA A 9 5.80 16.31 -1.03
N ASP A 10 4.57 16.81 -1.10
CA ASP A 10 3.39 16.04 -0.74
C ASP A 10 3.57 14.67 -1.37
N ALA A 11 3.78 13.65 -0.54
CA ALA A 11 3.96 12.30 -1.02
C ALA A 11 2.59 11.91 -1.58
N ASP A 12 2.46 11.92 -2.91
CA ASP A 12 1.24 11.52 -3.57
C ASP A 12 0.77 10.18 -2.97
N THR A 13 -0.40 10.19 -2.35
CA THR A 13 -1.01 8.99 -1.80
C THR A 13 -1.73 8.28 -2.94
N TYR A 14 -1.29 7.07 -3.27
CA TYR A 14 -1.85 6.30 -4.38
C TYR A 14 -3.05 5.46 -3.92
N ALA A 15 -3.97 5.13 -4.81
CA ALA A 15 -5.04 4.19 -4.48
C ALA A 15 -4.53 2.74 -4.56
N ALA A 16 -4.79 1.93 -3.54
CA ALA A 16 -4.54 0.49 -3.56
C ALA A 16 -5.88 -0.26 -3.43
N VAL A 17 -6.40 -0.81 -4.53
CA VAL A 17 -7.70 -1.50 -4.56
C VAL A 17 -7.54 -2.98 -4.23
N CYS A 18 -8.22 -3.47 -3.20
CA CYS A 18 -8.19 -4.87 -2.79
C CYS A 18 -9.59 -5.49 -2.92
N ASP A 19 -9.66 -6.74 -3.41
CA ASP A 19 -10.93 -7.43 -3.71
C ASP A 19 -11.59 -8.06 -2.46
N HIS A 20 -11.17 -7.67 -1.25
CA HIS A 20 -11.64 -8.20 0.03
C HIS A 20 -11.92 -7.09 1.04
N THR A 21 -12.64 -7.41 2.12
CA THR A 21 -12.92 -6.49 3.24
C THR A 21 -11.82 -6.47 4.30
N HIS A 22 -10.86 -7.37 4.20
CA HIS A 22 -9.71 -7.46 5.07
C HIS A 22 -8.52 -8.09 4.35
N LEU A 23 -7.32 -7.84 4.88
CA LEU A 23 -6.09 -8.42 4.36
C LEU A 23 -5.76 -9.73 5.08
N PHE A 24 -5.12 -10.64 4.33
CA PHE A 24 -4.69 -11.96 4.77
C PHE A 24 -3.52 -12.44 3.90
N PRO A 25 -2.78 -13.48 4.30
CA PRO A 25 -1.72 -14.02 3.45
C PRO A 25 -2.27 -14.55 2.13
N GLY A 26 -1.79 -13.99 1.02
CA GLY A 26 -2.26 -14.25 -0.33
C GLY A 26 -3.24 -13.21 -0.89
N ALA A 27 -3.71 -12.26 -0.06
CA ALA A 27 -4.52 -11.14 -0.54
C ALA A 27 -3.74 -10.29 -1.55
N ARG A 28 -4.47 -9.70 -2.49
CA ARG A 28 -3.91 -8.89 -3.58
C ARG A 28 -4.51 -7.50 -3.55
N CYS A 29 -3.65 -6.51 -3.77
CA CYS A 29 -4.05 -5.12 -3.84
C CYS A 29 -3.37 -4.46 -5.04
N ARG A 30 -4.15 -3.80 -5.90
CA ARG A 30 -3.65 -3.14 -7.12
C ARG A 30 -3.42 -1.66 -6.84
N VAL A 31 -2.16 -1.24 -6.92
CA VAL A 31 -1.74 0.16 -6.77
C VAL A 31 -1.93 0.87 -8.11
N GLN A 32 -2.66 1.98 -8.07
CA GLN A 32 -3.10 2.75 -9.24
C GLN A 32 -2.46 4.14 -9.27
N GLY A 33 -2.28 4.69 -10.47
CA GLY A 33 -1.82 6.07 -10.66
C GLY A 33 -0.33 6.29 -10.38
N LEU A 34 0.46 5.21 -10.28
CA LEU A 34 1.91 5.32 -10.18
C LEU A 34 2.48 5.99 -11.44
N PRO A 35 3.42 6.94 -11.32
CA PRO A 35 4.02 7.60 -12.48
C PRO A 35 4.90 6.65 -13.30
N ASP A 36 5.49 5.63 -12.68
CA ASP A 36 6.24 4.56 -13.34
C ASP A 36 5.86 3.18 -12.75
N PRO A 37 4.75 2.57 -13.19
CA PRO A 37 4.29 1.27 -12.70
C PRO A 37 5.31 0.16 -12.97
N ARG A 38 6.01 0.23 -14.12
CA ARG A 38 6.98 -0.79 -14.53
C ARG A 38 8.23 -0.73 -13.64
N GLY A 39 8.76 0.46 -13.40
CA GLY A 39 9.88 0.66 -12.49
C GLY A 39 9.53 0.25 -11.07
N PHE A 40 8.35 0.64 -10.58
CA PHE A 40 7.86 0.25 -9.27
C PHE A 40 7.69 -1.28 -9.13
N ALA A 41 7.13 -1.95 -10.14
CA ALA A 41 6.99 -3.42 -10.11
C ALA A 41 8.34 -4.15 -10.07
N ALA A 42 9.38 -3.61 -10.72
CA ALA A 42 10.72 -4.18 -10.73
C ALA A 42 11.52 -3.88 -9.44
N ARG A 43 11.32 -2.68 -8.88
CA ARG A 43 11.98 -2.21 -7.68
C ARG A 43 11.04 -1.24 -6.94
N PRO A 44 10.22 -1.76 -6.01
CA PRO A 44 9.32 -0.92 -5.24
C PRO A 44 10.10 0.13 -4.45
N VAL A 45 9.50 1.30 -4.32
CA VAL A 45 10.00 2.42 -3.49
C VAL A 45 8.95 2.75 -2.42
N PRO A 46 9.33 3.42 -1.33
CA PRO A 46 8.36 3.78 -0.30
C PRO A 46 7.28 4.69 -0.85
N VAL A 47 6.02 4.36 -0.59
CA VAL A 47 4.85 5.15 -1.01
C VAL A 47 3.75 5.06 0.04
N ASP A 48 2.97 6.13 0.15
CA ASP A 48 1.73 6.13 0.90
C ASP A 48 0.59 5.70 -0.01
N VAL A 49 -0.33 4.89 0.51
CA VAL A 49 -1.49 4.40 -0.23
C VAL A 49 -2.76 4.46 0.60
N ASP A 50 -3.87 4.77 -0.06
CA ASP A 50 -5.22 4.57 0.45
C ASP A 50 -5.70 3.18 0.02
N VAL A 51 -5.73 2.25 0.97
CA VAL A 51 -6.24 0.89 0.76
C VAL A 51 -7.76 0.94 0.67
N ARG A 52 -8.29 0.69 -0.52
CA ARG A 52 -9.73 0.62 -0.80
C ARG A 52 -10.17 -0.84 -0.77
N PHE A 53 -10.94 -1.18 0.25
CA PHE A 53 -11.50 -2.51 0.42
C PHE A 53 -12.79 -2.71 -0.38
N SER A 54 -13.15 -3.97 -0.65
CA SER A 54 -14.33 -4.32 -1.46
C SER A 54 -15.67 -3.86 -0.89
N ASP A 55 -15.72 -3.53 0.41
CA ASP A 55 -16.91 -2.98 1.08
C ASP A 55 -16.94 -1.44 1.08
N GLY A 56 -16.02 -0.80 0.37
CA GLY A 56 -15.94 0.66 0.23
C GLY A 56 -15.20 1.36 1.38
N VAL A 57 -14.71 0.62 2.37
CA VAL A 57 -13.88 1.19 3.43
C VAL A 57 -12.50 1.56 2.88
N ILE A 58 -11.99 2.70 3.33
CA ILE A 58 -10.65 3.19 2.99
C ILE A 58 -9.81 3.21 4.27
N ALA A 59 -8.62 2.62 4.21
CA ALA A 59 -7.64 2.68 5.28
C ALA A 59 -6.31 3.22 4.74
N TYR A 60 -5.70 4.14 5.50
CA TYR A 60 -4.35 4.59 5.19
C TYR A 60 -3.35 3.44 5.37
N ALA A 61 -2.37 3.37 4.48
CA ALA A 61 -1.23 2.48 4.60
C ALA A 61 0.04 3.11 4.03
N ARG A 62 1.18 2.60 4.49
CA ARG A 62 2.50 2.92 3.95
C ARG A 62 3.17 1.65 3.48
N LEU A 63 3.62 1.63 2.23
CA LEU A 63 4.60 0.65 1.79
C LEU A 63 5.99 1.11 2.25
N SER A 64 6.60 0.35 3.15
CA SER A 64 8.00 0.51 3.52
C SER A 64 8.86 -0.45 2.71
N THR A 65 9.90 0.07 2.08
CA THR A 65 10.96 -0.72 1.42
C THR A 65 12.31 -0.45 2.07
N ASP A 66 12.33 0.21 3.22
CA ASP A 66 13.54 0.66 3.90
C ASP A 66 14.07 -0.46 4.80
N GLY A 67 15.06 -1.19 4.32
CA GLY A 67 15.77 -2.19 5.11
C GLY A 67 16.31 -3.35 4.26
N PRO A 68 17.10 -4.24 4.86
CA PRO A 68 17.55 -5.47 4.21
C PRO A 68 16.44 -6.54 4.12
N ALA A 69 15.28 -6.29 4.73
CA ALA A 69 14.13 -7.20 4.75
C ALA A 69 13.20 -6.98 3.56
N ASP A 70 12.27 -7.92 3.35
CA ASP A 70 11.21 -7.79 2.35
C ASP A 70 10.38 -6.51 2.59
N PRO A 71 9.85 -5.87 1.52
CA PRO A 71 8.94 -4.73 1.68
C PRO A 71 7.74 -5.08 2.55
N VAL A 72 7.25 -4.10 3.31
CA VAL A 72 6.12 -4.27 4.23
C VAL A 72 5.06 -3.21 3.97
N LEU A 73 3.82 -3.62 3.73
CA LEU A 73 2.65 -2.75 3.71
C LEU A 73 2.09 -2.62 5.13
N VAL A 74 2.31 -1.46 5.76
CA VAL A 74 1.81 -1.13 7.11
C VAL A 74 0.46 -0.46 6.97
N VAL A 75 -0.61 -1.15 7.37
CA VAL A 75 -2.00 -0.67 7.26
C VAL A 75 -2.49 -0.20 8.62
N ALA A 76 -3.06 1.00 8.67
CA ALA A 76 -3.69 1.54 9.87
C ALA A 76 -4.90 0.70 10.31
N ALA A 77 -5.35 0.92 11.54
CA ALA A 77 -6.60 0.30 12.00
C ALA A 77 -7.80 0.85 11.20
N TYR A 78 -8.79 0.01 10.94
CA TYR A 78 -10.01 0.39 10.23
C TYR A 78 -11.20 -0.42 10.73
N THR A 79 -12.40 0.07 10.43
CA THR A 79 -13.65 -0.64 10.73
C THR A 79 -14.33 -0.97 9.42
N THR A 80 -14.65 -2.25 9.20
CA THR A 80 -15.36 -2.69 7.99
C THR A 80 -16.75 -2.06 7.90
N ALA A 81 -17.37 -2.06 6.73
CA ALA A 81 -18.72 -1.51 6.56
C ALA A 81 -19.76 -2.21 7.46
N ALA A 82 -19.51 -3.48 7.82
CA ALA A 82 -20.32 -4.25 8.76
C ALA A 82 -20.07 -3.94 10.24
N GLY A 83 -19.18 -2.97 10.55
CA GLY A 83 -18.86 -2.57 11.93
C GLY A 83 -17.80 -3.43 12.63
N THR A 84 -17.05 -4.27 11.91
CA THR A 84 -15.98 -5.07 12.53
C THR A 84 -14.69 -4.26 12.62
N SER A 85 -14.20 -4.04 13.84
CA SER A 85 -12.92 -3.36 14.07
C SER A 85 -11.74 -4.27 13.75
N ILE A 86 -10.86 -3.81 12.87
CA ILE A 86 -9.59 -4.45 12.51
C ILE A 86 -8.44 -3.58 13.02
N GLY A 87 -7.57 -4.18 13.84
CA GLY A 87 -6.37 -3.50 14.33
C GLY A 87 -5.35 -3.25 13.20
N GLY A 88 -4.54 -2.21 13.36
CA GLY A 88 -3.46 -1.92 12.43
C GLY A 88 -2.45 -3.07 12.38
N ARG A 89 -1.89 -3.33 11.19
CA ARG A 89 -1.04 -4.50 10.94
C ARG A 89 -0.12 -4.29 9.74
N GLY A 90 1.10 -4.81 9.84
CA GLY A 90 2.02 -4.93 8.71
C GLY A 90 1.85 -6.24 7.95
N TRP A 91 2.04 -6.18 6.64
CA TRP A 91 1.99 -7.32 5.73
C TRP A 91 3.26 -7.36 4.89
N VAL A 92 3.98 -8.49 4.93
CA VAL A 92 5.10 -8.70 4.01
C VAL A 92 4.56 -8.65 2.57
N VAL A 93 5.20 -7.92 1.68
CA VAL A 93 4.91 -7.97 0.23
C VAL A 93 5.84 -8.99 -0.39
N ARG A 94 5.29 -10.16 -0.75
CA ARG A 94 6.06 -11.28 -1.29
C ARG A 94 6.30 -11.18 -2.80
N GLY A 95 5.60 -10.26 -3.46
CA GLY A 95 5.76 -10.04 -4.89
C GLY A 95 5.03 -8.79 -5.36
N THR A 96 5.55 -8.24 -6.45
CA THR A 96 4.99 -7.12 -7.19
C THR A 96 4.86 -7.53 -8.65
N VAL A 97 3.66 -7.37 -9.22
CA VAL A 97 3.37 -7.80 -10.59
C VAL A 97 2.79 -6.62 -11.36
N LEU A 98 3.40 -6.28 -12.49
CA LEU A 98 2.85 -5.29 -13.42
C LEU A 98 1.57 -5.86 -14.07
N ALA A 99 0.45 -5.14 -13.93
CA ALA A 99 -0.84 -5.50 -14.50
C ALA A 99 -1.40 -4.30 -15.28
N GLY A 100 -1.05 -4.19 -16.56
CA GLY A 100 -1.38 -3.01 -17.36
C GLY A 100 -0.56 -1.79 -16.89
N ASP A 101 -1.26 -0.75 -16.46
CA ASP A 101 -0.74 0.47 -15.85
C ASP A 101 -0.80 0.46 -14.32
N GLU A 102 -1.19 -0.66 -13.71
CA GLU A 102 -1.25 -0.86 -12.26
C GLU A 102 -0.15 -1.82 -11.80
N VAL A 103 0.12 -1.81 -10.49
CA VAL A 103 1.00 -2.81 -9.86
C VAL A 103 0.24 -3.59 -8.81
N GLU A 104 0.13 -4.90 -8.99
CA GLU A 104 -0.44 -5.81 -8.00
C GLU A 104 0.61 -6.15 -6.93
N LEU A 105 0.28 -5.85 -5.67
CA LEU A 105 1.01 -6.32 -4.50
C LEU A 105 0.43 -7.66 -4.04
N VAL A 106 1.29 -8.66 -3.87
CA VAL A 106 0.91 -9.97 -3.30
C VAL A 106 1.32 -10.00 -1.83
N LEU A 107 0.32 -10.00 -0.94
CA LEU A 107 0.55 -9.96 0.49
C LEU A 107 0.93 -11.34 1.04
N GLY A 108 1.86 -11.35 1.99
CA GLY A 108 2.37 -12.50 2.69
C GLY A 108 1.87 -12.58 4.13
N GLY A 109 2.71 -13.15 4.99
CA GLY A 109 2.42 -13.22 6.43
C GLY A 109 2.38 -11.83 7.08
N ALA A 110 1.84 -11.80 8.30
CA ALA A 110 1.95 -10.61 9.14
C ALA A 110 3.42 -10.27 9.40
N ALA A 111 3.76 -9.00 9.24
CA ALA A 111 5.04 -8.45 9.61
C ALA A 111 4.94 -7.76 10.98
N PRO A 112 5.98 -7.84 11.83
CA PRO A 112 6.08 -6.95 12.97
C PRO A 112 6.16 -5.49 12.49
N VAL A 113 5.45 -4.60 13.19
CA VAL A 113 5.37 -3.15 12.93
C VAL A 113 5.72 -2.37 14.17
#